data_AF-A0A3D2VDG8-F1
#
_entry.id   AF-A0A3D2VDG8-F1
#
_cell.length_a   1.000
_cell.length_b   1.000
_cell.length_c   1.000
_cell.angle_alpha   90.00
_cell.angle_beta   90.00
_cell.angle_gamma   90.00
#
_symmetry.space_group_name_H-M   'P 1'
#
loop_
_entity.id
_entity.type
_entity.pdbx_description
1 polymer ?
#
loop_
_entity_poly.entity_id
_entity_poly.type
_entity_poly.pdbx_seq_one_letter_code
_entity_poly.pdbx_strand_id
1 'polypeptide(L)'
;RPADDGISLLASTITALPAHHGRFGMPLGPESILRMPAGDARKLADVLSHEMIDCAEMLLRQRFVKSPAEIEKIRRVCEITSDAFEALPGHSQIGDSEIAITRRMRIDLLERGADSTPFMVAGSGAGGYDSIIMGPTQRQPEAGDVLIIDTGTVFDG
;
A
#
# COMPACT_ATOMS: atom_id res chain seq x y z
N ARG A 1 -0.44 1.41 27.39
CA ARG A 1 -1.11 2.18 26.31
C ARG A 1 -1.43 3.57 26.86
N PRO A 2 -1.18 4.65 26.11
CA PRO A 2 -1.55 5.99 26.56
C PRO A 2 -3.07 6.10 26.71
N ALA A 3 -3.54 6.93 27.64
CA ALA A 3 -4.97 7.11 27.92
C ALA A 3 -5.68 8.04 26.93
N ASP A 4 -4.96 9.02 26.39
CA ASP A 4 -5.49 10.08 25.49
C ASP A 4 -5.10 9.89 24.01
N ASP A 5 -4.03 9.12 23.75
CA ASP A 5 -3.43 8.92 22.42
C ASP A 5 -3.26 10.21 21.57
N GLY A 6 -3.09 11.37 22.24
CA GLY A 6 -2.86 12.67 21.62
C GLY A 6 -4.11 13.44 21.20
N ILE A 7 -5.31 12.96 21.51
CA ILE A 7 -6.57 13.63 21.13
C ILE A 7 -6.71 15.01 21.75
N SER A 8 -6.35 15.16 23.03
CA SER A 8 -6.40 16.47 23.70
C SER A 8 -5.42 17.47 23.06
N LEU A 9 -4.24 17.01 22.64
CA LEU A 9 -3.25 17.85 21.96
C LEU A 9 -3.74 18.25 20.56
N LEU A 10 -4.30 17.32 19.80
CA LEU A 10 -4.85 17.60 18.46
C LEU A 10 -6.02 18.59 18.54
N ALA A 11 -6.94 18.38 19.48
CA ALA A 11 -8.10 19.26 19.66
C ALA A 11 -7.69 20.71 20.03
N SER A 12 -6.76 20.86 20.98
CA SER A 12 -6.25 22.18 21.36
C SER A 12 -5.50 22.87 20.21
N THR A 13 -4.75 22.11 19.42
CA THR A 13 -4.05 22.63 18.23
C THR A 13 -5.04 23.13 17.18
N ILE A 14 -6.06 22.33 16.84
CA ILE A 14 -7.09 22.74 15.86
C ILE A 14 -7.83 23.99 16.35
N THR A 15 -8.18 24.04 17.64
CA THR A 15 -8.90 25.17 18.23
C THR A 15 -8.10 26.46 18.22
N ALA A 16 -6.77 26.38 18.30
CA ALA A 16 -5.89 27.54 18.25
C ALA A 16 -5.69 28.12 16.84
N LEU A 17 -6.07 27.40 15.79
CA LEU A 17 -5.96 27.87 14.41
C LEU A 17 -7.06 28.89 14.07
N PRO A 18 -6.78 29.88 13.19
CA PRO A 18 -7.83 30.77 12.69
C PRO A 18 -8.92 29.96 11.98
N ALA A 19 -10.16 30.07 12.46
CA ALA A 19 -11.30 29.39 11.88
C ALA A 19 -12.07 30.31 10.93
N HIS A 20 -12.26 29.85 9.69
CA HIS A 20 -13.21 30.43 8.75
C HIS A 20 -14.30 29.40 8.47
N HIS A 21 -15.57 29.81 8.50
CA HIS A 21 -16.76 28.96 8.27
C HIS A 21 -17.01 27.84 9.29
N GLY A 22 -16.16 27.67 10.31
CA GLY A 22 -16.40 26.74 11.43
C GLY A 22 -16.41 25.27 11.03
N ARG A 23 -15.66 24.88 9.99
CA ARG A 23 -15.63 23.50 9.45
C ARG A 23 -14.25 22.87 9.56
N PHE A 24 -14.23 21.55 9.79
CA PHE A 24 -13.02 20.75 9.82
C PHE A 24 -13.18 19.53 8.90
N GLY A 25 -12.30 19.41 7.91
CA GLY A 25 -12.35 18.31 6.94
C GLY A 25 -11.68 17.05 7.45
N MET A 26 -12.38 15.91 7.39
CA MET A 26 -11.81 14.58 7.62
C MET A 26 -12.11 13.65 6.44
N PRO A 27 -11.19 12.75 6.07
CA PRO A 27 -11.42 11.82 4.97
C PRO A 27 -12.31 10.67 5.48
N LEU A 28 -13.63 10.82 5.32
CA LEU A 28 -14.65 9.88 5.83
C LEU A 28 -15.30 9.05 4.71
N GLY A 29 -15.21 9.53 3.47
CA GLY A 29 -15.77 8.89 2.28
C GLY A 29 -14.91 7.73 1.73
N PRO A 30 -15.23 7.21 0.54
CA PRO A 30 -14.52 6.09 -0.08
C PRO A 30 -13.01 6.33 -0.22
N GLU A 31 -12.23 5.24 -0.20
CA GLU A 31 -10.78 5.25 -0.41
C GLU A 31 -9.99 6.18 0.52
N SER A 32 -10.56 6.46 1.70
CA SER A 32 -9.94 7.26 2.75
C SER A 32 -9.20 6.40 3.78
N ILE A 33 -8.21 7.01 4.43
CA ILE A 33 -7.54 6.44 5.60
C ILE A 33 -7.54 7.51 6.68
N LEU A 34 -8.24 7.25 7.80
CA LEU A 34 -8.31 8.16 8.95
C LEU A 34 -6.97 8.30 9.69
N ARG A 35 -6.10 7.27 9.60
CA ARG A 35 -4.82 7.16 10.34
C ARG A 35 -4.97 7.31 11.87
N MET A 36 -6.17 7.05 12.39
CA MET A 36 -6.50 6.97 13.81
C MET A 36 -7.70 6.03 14.02
N PRO A 37 -7.93 5.51 15.23
CA PRO A 37 -9.12 4.71 15.52
C PRO A 37 -10.42 5.50 15.30
N ALA A 38 -11.45 4.86 14.75
CA ALA A 38 -12.74 5.51 14.50
C ALA A 38 -13.41 6.06 15.78
N GLY A 39 -13.19 5.40 16.93
CA GLY A 39 -13.67 5.88 18.22
C GLY A 39 -13.00 7.21 18.63
N ASP A 40 -11.71 7.36 18.34
CA ASP A 40 -10.97 8.58 18.67
C ASP A 40 -11.29 9.72 17.69
N ALA A 41 -11.56 9.40 16.41
CA ALA A 41 -12.10 10.39 15.47
C ALA A 41 -13.45 10.94 15.95
N ARG A 42 -14.32 10.09 16.52
CA ARG A 42 -15.58 10.53 17.12
C ARG A 42 -15.36 11.38 18.38
N LYS A 43 -14.48 10.96 19.29
CA LYS A 43 -14.12 11.80 20.45
C LYS A 43 -13.60 13.17 20.03
N LEU A 44 -12.77 13.22 19.00
CA LEU A 44 -12.26 14.47 18.44
C LEU A 44 -13.41 15.34 17.91
N ALA A 45 -14.37 14.75 17.19
CA ALA A 45 -15.57 15.44 16.73
C ALA A 45 -16.38 16.04 17.88
N ASP A 46 -16.54 15.29 18.97
CA ASP A 46 -17.35 15.69 20.12
C ASP A 46 -16.73 16.86 20.92
N VAL A 47 -15.40 16.99 20.92
CA VAL A 47 -14.68 18.06 21.66
C VAL A 47 -14.41 19.31 20.83
N LEU A 48 -14.45 19.21 19.49
CA LEU A 48 -14.25 20.35 18.61
C LEU A 48 -15.57 21.13 18.44
N SER A 49 -15.47 22.46 18.43
CA SER A 49 -16.59 23.34 18.09
C SER A 49 -16.88 23.41 16.59
N HIS A 50 -16.07 22.75 15.76
CA HIS A 50 -16.14 22.81 14.31
C HIS A 50 -17.07 21.71 13.78
N GLU A 51 -17.87 22.03 12.76
CA GLU A 51 -18.61 21.03 11.99
C GLU A 51 -17.61 20.14 11.24
N MET A 52 -17.58 18.86 11.59
CA MET A 52 -16.78 17.88 10.87
C MET A 52 -17.44 17.51 9.55
N ILE A 53 -16.72 17.69 8.45
CA ILE A 53 -17.21 17.39 7.09
C ILE A 53 -16.32 16.36 6.40
N ASP A 54 -16.92 15.54 5.54
CA ASP A 54 -16.13 14.66 4.67
C ASP A 54 -15.35 15.48 3.63
N CYS A 55 -14.05 15.23 3.52
CA CYS A 55 -13.18 15.81 2.49
C CYS A 55 -12.49 14.76 1.60
N ALA A 56 -12.89 13.48 1.69
CA ALA A 56 -12.25 12.38 0.95
C ALA A 56 -12.20 12.64 -0.56
N GLU A 57 -13.32 13.04 -1.18
CA GLU A 57 -13.36 13.31 -2.62
C GLU A 57 -12.41 14.45 -3.02
N MET A 58 -12.32 15.50 -2.19
CA MET A 58 -11.41 16.63 -2.45
C MET A 58 -9.95 16.17 -2.46
N LEU A 59 -9.57 15.32 -1.50
CA LEU A 59 -8.22 14.76 -1.43
C LEU A 59 -7.94 13.80 -2.59
N LEU A 60 -8.90 12.95 -2.97
CA LEU A 60 -8.75 12.04 -4.12
C LEU A 60 -8.56 12.80 -5.44
N ARG A 61 -9.32 13.88 -5.65
CA ARG A 61 -9.15 14.76 -6.83
C ARG A 61 -7.72 15.30 -6.95
N GLN A 62 -7.07 15.63 -5.84
CA GLN A 62 -5.66 16.07 -5.87
C GLN A 62 -4.69 14.93 -6.18
N ARG A 63 -5.01 13.67 -5.85
CA ARG A 63 -4.15 12.49 -6.04
C ARG A 63 -4.33 11.81 -7.41
N PHE A 64 -5.41 12.10 -8.13
CA PHE A 64 -5.68 11.48 -9.42
C PHE A 64 -4.66 11.87 -10.49
N VAL A 65 -4.22 13.14 -10.52
CA VAL A 65 -3.21 13.63 -11.46
C VAL A 65 -1.87 13.70 -10.76
N LYS A 66 -0.89 12.96 -11.27
CA LYS A 66 0.41 12.79 -10.61
C LYS A 66 1.30 13.95 -11.04
N SER A 67 1.99 14.54 -10.08
CA SER A 67 3.05 15.50 -10.33
C SER A 67 4.24 14.84 -11.05
N PRO A 68 5.13 15.63 -11.69
CA PRO A 68 6.36 15.08 -12.28
C PRO A 68 7.21 14.30 -11.28
N ALA A 69 7.25 14.72 -10.01
CA ALA A 69 7.99 14.02 -8.96
C ALA A 69 7.37 12.66 -8.60
N GLU A 70 6.04 12.55 -8.57
CA GLU A 70 5.36 11.26 -8.34
C GLU A 70 5.55 10.31 -9.53
N ILE A 71 5.47 10.82 -10.77
CA ILE A 71 5.71 10.03 -11.98
C ILE A 71 7.14 9.47 -11.98
N GLU A 72 8.12 10.25 -11.56
CA GLU A 72 9.51 9.82 -11.42
C GLU A 72 9.65 8.62 -10.48
N LYS A 73 9.04 8.72 -9.29
CA LYS A 73 9.05 7.64 -8.30
C LYS A 73 8.35 6.37 -8.81
N ILE A 74 7.19 6.53 -9.45
CA ILE A 74 6.46 5.41 -10.05
C ILE A 74 7.32 4.72 -11.11
N ARG A 75 7.96 5.49 -12.00
CA ARG A 75 8.84 4.92 -13.02
C ARG A 75 10.02 4.18 -12.39
N ARG A 76 10.63 4.77 -11.36
CA ARG A 76 11.76 4.14 -10.64
C ARG A 76 11.37 2.80 -10.03
N VAL A 77 10.20 2.69 -9.40
CA VAL A 77 9.75 1.40 -8.83
C VAL A 77 9.36 0.39 -9.92
N CYS A 78 8.82 0.86 -11.05
CA CYS A 78 8.59 0.01 -12.21
C CYS A 78 9.90 -0.56 -12.75
N GLU A 79 10.95 0.25 -12.90
CA GLU A 79 12.28 -0.19 -13.33
C GLU A 79 12.87 -1.24 -12.37
N ILE A 80 12.85 -0.97 -11.05
CA ILE A 80 13.31 -1.92 -10.03
C ILE A 80 12.57 -3.26 -10.16
N THR A 81 11.25 -3.21 -10.34
CA THR A 81 10.40 -4.40 -10.43
C THR A 81 10.64 -5.15 -11.74
N SER A 82 10.78 -4.45 -12.86
CA SER A 82 11.13 -5.02 -14.16
C SER A 82 12.48 -5.74 -14.09
N ASP A 83 13.52 -5.12 -13.54
CA ASP A 83 14.84 -5.74 -13.41
C ASP A 83 14.80 -7.01 -12.53
N ALA A 84 13.96 -7.01 -11.48
CA ALA A 84 13.76 -8.18 -10.64
C ALA A 84 13.06 -9.33 -11.37
N PHE A 85 12.06 -9.03 -12.21
CA PHE A 85 11.42 -10.02 -13.07
C PHE A 85 12.38 -10.59 -14.13
N GLU A 86 13.24 -9.76 -14.72
CA GLU A 86 14.26 -10.22 -15.67
C GLU A 86 15.28 -11.15 -15.00
N ALA A 87 15.64 -10.89 -13.74
CA ALA A 87 16.56 -11.72 -12.97
C ALA A 87 15.92 -13.00 -12.39
N LEU A 88 14.58 -13.08 -12.35
CA LEU A 88 13.83 -14.17 -11.72
C LEU A 88 14.28 -15.59 -12.17
N PRO A 89 14.52 -15.87 -13.46
CA PRO A 89 14.99 -17.19 -13.90
C PRO A 89 16.38 -17.56 -13.35
N GLY A 90 17.22 -16.57 -13.02
CA GLY A 90 18.53 -16.79 -12.41
C GLY A 90 18.47 -17.18 -10.93
N HIS A 91 17.32 -16.99 -10.28
CA HIS A 91 17.11 -17.24 -8.85
C HIS A 91 15.94 -18.20 -8.58
N SER A 92 15.44 -18.88 -9.62
CA SER A 92 14.34 -19.85 -9.52
C SER A 92 14.70 -21.10 -10.30
N GLN A 93 14.47 -22.26 -9.70
CA GLN A 93 14.76 -23.56 -10.31
C GLN A 93 13.59 -24.51 -10.10
N ILE A 94 13.46 -25.49 -10.99
CA ILE A 94 12.50 -26.58 -10.82
C ILE A 94 12.74 -27.27 -9.47
N GLY A 95 11.66 -27.50 -8.73
CA GLY A 95 11.69 -28.02 -7.36
C GLY A 95 11.60 -26.95 -6.27
N ASP A 96 11.77 -25.67 -6.60
CA ASP A 96 11.39 -24.60 -5.66
C ASP A 96 9.87 -24.49 -5.52
N SER A 97 9.38 -24.20 -4.31
CA SER A 97 7.97 -23.86 -4.13
C SER A 97 7.68 -22.41 -4.51
N GLU A 98 6.41 -22.09 -4.82
CA GLU A 98 5.95 -20.72 -5.06
C GLU A 98 6.34 -19.77 -3.91
N ILE A 99 6.25 -20.24 -2.65
CA ILE A 99 6.71 -19.47 -1.47
C ILE A 99 8.21 -19.20 -1.52
N ALA A 100 9.03 -20.17 -1.92
CA ALA A 100 10.48 -19.98 -1.99
C ALA A 100 10.86 -18.99 -3.10
N ILE A 101 10.23 -19.10 -4.27
CA ILE A 101 10.41 -18.21 -5.43
C ILE A 101 10.04 -16.77 -5.04
N THR A 102 8.83 -16.56 -4.53
CA THR A 102 8.35 -15.22 -4.13
C THR A 102 9.16 -14.62 -2.98
N ARG A 103 9.65 -15.43 -2.04
CA ARG A 103 10.54 -14.94 -0.97
C ARG A 103 11.84 -14.38 -1.55
N ARG A 104 12.48 -15.09 -2.48
CA ARG A 104 13.72 -14.60 -3.12
C ARG A 104 13.45 -13.36 -3.95
N MET A 105 12.34 -13.29 -4.67
CA MET A 105 11.95 -12.08 -5.39
C MET A 105 11.75 -10.88 -4.44
N ARG A 106 11.12 -11.05 -3.27
CA ARG A 106 11.03 -9.96 -2.27
C ARG A 106 12.41 -9.49 -1.82
N ILE A 107 13.34 -10.40 -1.58
CA ILE A 107 14.70 -10.05 -1.16
C ILE A 107 15.40 -9.26 -2.26
N ASP A 108 15.34 -9.72 -3.51
CA ASP A 108 15.95 -9.06 -4.66
C ASP A 108 15.37 -7.65 -4.90
N LEU A 109 14.05 -7.47 -4.78
CA LEU A 109 13.42 -6.15 -4.85
C LEU A 109 13.97 -5.18 -3.78
N LEU A 110 14.12 -5.65 -2.54
CA LEU A 110 14.69 -4.85 -1.44
C LEU A 110 16.16 -4.52 -1.69
N GLU A 111 16.96 -5.48 -2.17
CA GLU A 111 18.37 -5.30 -2.50
C GLU A 111 18.57 -4.29 -3.64
N ARG A 112 17.62 -4.19 -4.58
CA ARG A 112 17.58 -3.18 -5.66
C ARG A 112 17.13 -1.79 -5.21
N GLY A 113 16.74 -1.65 -3.94
CA GLY A 113 16.40 -0.38 -3.32
C GLY A 113 14.90 -0.07 -3.25
N ALA A 114 14.02 -1.07 -3.37
CA ALA A 114 12.64 -0.89 -2.95
C ALA A 114 12.53 -0.76 -1.42
N ASP A 115 11.55 0.01 -0.95
CA ASP A 115 11.29 0.16 0.49
C ASP A 115 10.55 -1.05 1.06
N SER A 116 9.57 -1.55 0.30
CA SER A 116 8.75 -2.68 0.70
C SER A 116 8.00 -3.30 -0.49
N THR A 117 7.48 -4.51 -0.28
CA THR A 117 6.64 -5.22 -1.24
C THR A 117 5.40 -5.76 -0.53
N PRO A 118 4.42 -4.87 -0.22
CA PRO A 118 3.24 -5.22 0.57
C PRO A 118 2.35 -6.26 -0.13
N PHE A 119 2.42 -6.32 -1.46
CA PHE A 119 1.64 -7.26 -2.25
C PHE A 119 2.58 -8.13 -3.09
N MET A 120 2.52 -9.45 -2.90
CA MET A 120 3.13 -10.42 -3.80
C MET A 120 2.35 -11.73 -3.73
N VAL A 121 1.69 -12.05 -4.82
CA VAL A 121 0.92 -13.26 -5.04
C VAL A 121 1.56 -14.07 -6.16
N ALA A 122 1.42 -15.38 -6.11
CA ALA A 122 1.91 -16.25 -7.16
C ALA A 122 1.09 -17.53 -7.22
N GLY A 123 1.03 -18.11 -8.41
CA GLY A 123 0.33 -19.36 -8.67
C GLY A 123 0.93 -20.05 -9.88
N SER A 124 0.93 -21.39 -9.84
CA SER A 124 1.47 -22.22 -10.91
C SER A 124 0.54 -23.37 -11.28
N GLY A 125 0.56 -23.78 -12.54
CA GLY A 125 -0.17 -24.97 -12.98
C GLY A 125 -0.15 -25.21 -14.49
N ALA A 126 -0.57 -26.41 -14.87
CA ALA A 126 -0.61 -26.85 -16.26
C ALA A 126 -1.70 -26.08 -17.03
N GLY A 127 -1.30 -25.35 -18.07
CA GLY A 127 -2.21 -24.50 -18.83
C GLY A 127 -2.64 -23.21 -18.11
N GLY A 128 -2.09 -22.93 -16.92
CA GLY A 128 -2.42 -21.76 -16.11
C GLY A 128 -2.75 -22.12 -14.66
N TYR A 129 -3.38 -21.18 -13.98
CA TYR A 129 -3.72 -21.24 -12.56
C TYR A 129 -5.13 -20.68 -12.37
N ASP A 130 -5.83 -21.12 -11.33
CA ASP A 130 -7.26 -20.84 -11.18
C ASP A 130 -7.59 -19.51 -10.49
N SER A 131 -6.58 -18.79 -9.98
CA SER A 131 -6.79 -17.51 -9.29
C SER A 131 -5.61 -16.55 -9.37
N ILE A 132 -5.90 -15.32 -9.79
CA ILE A 132 -4.93 -14.21 -9.90
C ILE A 132 -4.63 -13.51 -8.57
N ILE A 133 -5.38 -13.79 -7.50
CA ILE A 133 -5.26 -13.09 -6.20
C ILE A 133 -4.83 -14.01 -5.05
N MET A 134 -4.61 -15.30 -5.31
CA MET A 134 -4.23 -16.24 -4.25
C MET A 134 -2.75 -16.11 -3.91
N GLY A 135 -2.44 -16.11 -2.62
CA GLY A 135 -1.06 -16.10 -2.15
C GLY A 135 -0.30 -17.38 -2.56
N PRO A 136 1.04 -17.30 -2.64
CA PRO A 136 1.87 -18.45 -3.00
C PRO A 136 1.70 -19.59 -2.00
N THR A 137 1.78 -20.82 -2.51
CA THR A 137 1.64 -22.05 -1.72
C THR A 137 2.94 -22.85 -1.66
N GLN A 138 2.88 -24.05 -1.07
CA GLN A 138 4.00 -25.00 -1.12
C GLN A 138 4.07 -25.79 -2.44
N ARG A 139 3.17 -25.52 -3.40
CA ARG A 139 3.24 -26.12 -4.73
C ARG A 139 4.60 -25.82 -5.37
N GLN A 140 5.18 -26.84 -5.99
CA GLN A 140 6.39 -26.73 -6.78
C GLN A 140 5.99 -26.76 -8.24
N PRO A 141 6.29 -25.69 -9.02
CA PRO A 141 6.02 -25.70 -10.45
C PRO A 141 6.82 -26.81 -11.16
N GLU A 142 6.15 -27.52 -12.06
CA GLU A 142 6.77 -28.57 -12.88
C GLU A 142 7.08 -28.07 -14.30
N ALA A 143 7.86 -28.83 -15.05
CA ALA A 143 8.15 -28.50 -16.43
C ALA A 143 6.86 -28.49 -17.27
N GLY A 144 6.56 -27.34 -17.89
CA GLY A 144 5.33 -27.12 -18.66
C GLY A 144 4.24 -26.35 -17.90
N ASP A 145 4.41 -26.12 -16.60
CA ASP A 145 3.53 -25.23 -15.84
C ASP A 145 3.74 -23.76 -16.24
N VAL A 146 2.67 -22.98 -16.14
CA VAL A 146 2.72 -21.52 -16.20
C VAL A 146 2.79 -20.98 -14.79
N LEU A 147 3.83 -20.20 -14.47
CA LEU A 147 3.96 -19.46 -13.21
C LEU A 147 3.56 -18.00 -13.44
N ILE A 148 2.61 -17.51 -12.64
CA ILE A 148 2.38 -16.07 -12.47
C ILE A 148 3.00 -15.60 -11.16
N ILE A 149 3.55 -14.38 -11.18
CA ILE A 149 3.74 -13.57 -9.99
C ILE A 149 3.11 -12.21 -10.28
N ASP A 150 2.26 -11.74 -9.38
CA ASP A 150 1.72 -10.38 -9.39
C ASP A 150 2.17 -9.67 -8.10
N THR A 151 2.68 -8.46 -8.25
CA THR A 151 3.33 -7.75 -7.15
C THR A 151 3.13 -6.24 -7.24
N GLY A 152 3.00 -5.63 -6.07
CA GLY A 152 3.09 -4.19 -5.86
C GLY A 152 4.28 -3.90 -4.96
N THR A 153 5.20 -3.08 -5.47
CA THR A 153 6.43 -2.66 -4.80
C THR A 153 6.41 -1.16 -4.54
N VAL A 154 6.99 -0.73 -3.43
CA VAL A 154 6.99 0.66 -2.96
C VAL A 154 8.40 1.26 -3.06
N PHE A 155 8.49 2.51 -3.51
CA PHE A 155 9.70 3.33 -3.50
C PHE A 155 9.36 4.80 -3.18
N ASP A 156 9.86 5.29 -2.05
CA ASP A 156 9.72 6.66 -1.55
C ASP A 156 8.25 7.16 -1.51
N GLY A 157 7.36 6.31 -0.99
CA GLY A 157 5.94 6.66 -0.74
C GLY A 157 4.97 5.50 -0.84
#